data_AF-A0A3D2FVN0-F1
#
_entry.id   AF-A0A3D2FVN0-F1
#
_cell.length_a   1.000
_cell.length_b   1.000
_cell.length_c   1.000
_cell.angle_alpha   90.00
_cell.angle_beta   90.00
_cell.angle_gamma   90.00
#
_symmetry.space_group_name_H-M   'P 1'
#
loop_
_entity.id
_entity.type
_entity.pdbx_description
1 polymer ?
#
loop_
_entity_poly.entity_id
_entity_poly.type
_entity_poly.pdbx_seq_one_letter_code
_entity_poly.pdbx_strand_id
1 'polypeptide(L)'
;VLSRPAVEAGERLGFLPGDMKEKVDPYLRPLYDALYDMMPSDKVDRMLTSGEIEIAPLAFMRGRTLSESYVIIDEAQNTTPVQMKMVLTRLGQGSRMVITGDLSQIDLPDNQPSGLADAVDRLQGVEGVGIIHLSGKDVVRHPVVARILQAYESGS
;
A
#
# COMPACT_ATOMS: atom_id res chain seq x y z
N VAL A 1 9.98 4.05 -5.42
CA VAL A 1 8.58 4.00 -5.92
C VAL A 1 7.68 3.60 -4.77
N LEU A 2 6.66 4.41 -4.48
CA LEU A 2 5.61 4.10 -3.52
C LEU A 2 4.29 3.98 -4.28
N SER A 3 3.52 2.94 -3.98
CA SER A 3 2.26 2.71 -4.67
C SER A 3 1.21 2.13 -3.74
N ARG A 4 -0.05 2.40 -4.05
CA ARG A 4 -1.21 1.94 -3.30
C ARG A 4 -2.32 1.60 -4.31
N PRO A 5 -3.09 0.52 -4.11
CA PRO A 5 -4.27 0.26 -4.93
C PRO A 5 -5.32 1.34 -4.67
N ALA A 6 -5.95 1.82 -5.73
CA ALA A 6 -7.14 2.65 -5.60
C ALA A 6 -8.32 1.73 -5.35
N VAL A 7 -8.97 1.89 -4.19
CA VAL A 7 -10.04 1.01 -3.71
C VAL A 7 -11.16 1.92 -3.27
N GLU A 8 -12.34 1.70 -3.81
CA GLU A 8 -13.53 2.48 -3.47
C GLU A 8 -14.03 2.03 -2.09
N ALA A 9 -13.36 2.47 -1.03
CA ALA A 9 -13.80 2.23 0.35
C ALA A 9 -15.03 3.10 0.63
N GLY A 10 -16.20 2.62 0.25
CA GLY A 10 -17.51 3.25 0.50
C GLY A 10 -17.85 4.46 -0.39
N GLU A 11 -16.87 5.24 -0.82
CA GLU A 11 -17.05 6.32 -1.81
C GLU A 11 -16.65 5.83 -3.21
N ARG A 12 -17.62 5.75 -4.12
CA ARG A 12 -17.38 5.39 -5.51
C ARG A 12 -16.51 6.48 -6.17
N LEU A 13 -15.32 6.13 -6.67
CA LEU A 13 -14.38 7.04 -7.35
C LEU A 13 -15.04 7.79 -8.50
N GLY A 14 -16.07 7.19 -9.10
CA GLY A 14 -16.93 7.81 -10.11
C GLY A 14 -17.58 9.13 -9.68
N PHE A 15 -17.79 9.37 -8.39
CA PHE A 15 -18.56 10.51 -7.85
C PHE A 15 -17.70 11.66 -7.32
N LEU A 16 -16.40 11.46 -7.15
CA LEU A 16 -15.49 12.56 -6.81
C LEU A 16 -15.39 13.53 -8.02
N PRO A 17 -15.55 14.85 -7.83
CA PRO A 17 -15.34 15.83 -8.89
C PRO A 17 -13.84 15.89 -9.25
N GLY A 18 -13.53 16.30 -10.49
CA GLY A 18 -12.15 16.49 -10.95
C GLY A 18 -11.66 15.45 -11.95
N ASP A 19 -10.42 15.62 -12.40
CA ASP A 19 -9.75 14.69 -13.30
C ASP A 19 -9.37 13.36 -12.59
N MET A 20 -8.94 12.37 -13.35
CA MET A 20 -8.61 11.05 -12.79
C MET A 20 -7.47 11.11 -11.76
N LYS A 21 -6.59 12.11 -11.83
CA LYS A 21 -5.48 12.30 -10.90
C LYS A 21 -6.00 12.89 -9.58
N GLU A 22 -6.84 13.93 -9.66
CA GLU A 22 -7.49 14.56 -8.50
C GLU A 22 -8.34 13.57 -7.71
N LYS A 23 -8.98 12.60 -8.39
CA LYS A 23 -9.78 11.55 -7.73
C LYS A 23 -8.94 10.53 -6.95
N VAL A 24 -7.69 10.30 -7.33
CA VAL A 24 -6.83 9.28 -6.70
C VAL A 24 -5.90 9.89 -5.64
N ASP A 25 -5.66 11.20 -5.70
CA ASP A 25 -4.79 11.93 -4.78
C ASP A 25 -5.14 11.71 -3.29
N PRO A 26 -6.43 11.68 -2.85
CA PRO A 26 -6.78 11.40 -1.46
C PRO A 26 -6.26 10.05 -0.95
N TYR A 27 -6.23 9.02 -1.81
CA TYR A 27 -5.76 7.69 -1.45
C TYR A 27 -4.24 7.62 -1.32
N LEU A 28 -3.53 8.49 -2.03
CA LEU A 28 -2.06 8.57 -1.97
C LEU A 28 -1.59 9.51 -0.85
N ARG A 29 -2.47 10.34 -0.30
CA ARG A 29 -2.14 11.32 0.74
C ARG A 29 -1.36 10.73 1.94
N PRO A 30 -1.72 9.56 2.50
CA PRO A 30 -0.95 8.98 3.60
C PRO A 30 0.53 8.70 3.25
N LEU A 31 0.82 8.37 1.98
CA LEU A 31 2.21 8.16 1.53
C LEU A 31 2.99 9.48 1.48
N TYR A 32 2.35 10.57 1.07
CA TYR A 32 2.96 11.91 1.13
C TYR A 32 3.23 12.32 2.57
N ASP A 33 2.22 12.21 3.44
CA ASP A 33 2.34 12.60 4.85
C ASP A 33 3.48 11.83 5.54
N ALA A 34 3.59 10.51 5.31
CA ALA A 34 4.68 9.71 5.84
C ALA A 34 6.07 10.18 5.39
N LEU A 35 6.22 10.62 4.14
CA LEU A 35 7.50 11.18 3.67
C LEU A 35 7.85 12.50 4.35
N TYR A 36 6.86 13.38 4.53
CA TYR A 36 7.06 14.67 5.20
C TYR A 36 7.32 14.53 6.71
N ASP A 37 6.83 13.47 7.33
CA ASP A 37 7.15 13.14 8.72
C ASP A 37 8.59 12.60 8.88
N MET A 38 9.12 11.93 7.84
CA MET A 38 10.43 11.31 7.86
C MET A 38 11.57 12.22 7.37
N MET A 39 11.26 13.25 6.59
CA MET A 39 12.27 14.11 5.94
C MET A 39 11.82 15.57 5.88
N PRO A 40 12.78 16.53 5.84
CA PRO A 40 12.46 17.93 5.61
C PRO A 40 11.65 18.15 4.32
N SER A 41 10.64 19.02 4.36
CA SER A 41 9.70 19.20 3.25
C SER A 41 10.37 19.63 1.95
N ASP A 42 11.34 20.55 2.03
CA ASP A 42 12.09 21.03 0.87
C ASP A 42 12.88 19.91 0.18
N LYS A 43 13.34 18.92 0.95
CA LYS A 43 14.00 17.72 0.41
C LYS A 43 12.99 16.81 -0.29
N VAL A 44 11.85 16.54 0.34
CA VAL A 44 10.78 15.71 -0.25
C VAL A 44 10.32 16.29 -1.58
N ASP A 45 10.03 17.60 -1.61
CA ASP A 45 9.61 18.33 -2.81
C ASP A 45 10.62 18.19 -3.95
N ARG A 46 11.92 18.33 -3.64
CA ARG A 46 13.00 18.17 -4.63
C ARG A 46 13.08 16.75 -5.17
N MET A 47 12.98 15.74 -4.31
CA MET A 47 13.06 14.33 -4.71
C MET A 47 11.84 13.89 -5.52
N LEU A 48 10.65 14.42 -5.22
CA LEU A 48 9.44 14.21 -6.03
C LEU A 48 9.58 14.86 -7.41
N THR A 49 10.06 16.11 -7.44
CA THR A 49 10.25 16.86 -8.69
C THR A 49 11.33 16.25 -9.58
N SER A 50 12.42 15.73 -8.99
CA SER A 50 13.49 15.05 -9.73
C SER A 50 13.11 13.63 -10.18
N GLY A 51 12.03 13.07 -9.63
CA GLY A 51 11.60 11.69 -9.88
C GLY A 51 12.38 10.64 -9.09
N GLU A 52 13.24 11.05 -8.14
CA GLU A 52 13.92 10.13 -7.23
C GLU A 52 12.93 9.41 -6.31
N ILE A 53 11.89 10.13 -5.87
CA ILE A 53 10.70 9.55 -5.26
C ILE A 53 9.56 9.65 -6.26
N GLU A 54 8.91 8.52 -6.50
CA GLU A 54 7.70 8.45 -7.30
C GLU A 54 6.58 7.87 -6.43
N ILE A 55 5.45 8.58 -6.36
CA ILE A 55 4.22 8.10 -5.74
C ILE A 55 3.18 7.98 -6.85
N ALA A 56 2.65 6.78 -7.04
CA ALA A 56 1.70 6.54 -8.12
C ALA A 56 0.69 5.44 -7.76
N PRO A 57 -0.53 5.47 -8.33
CA PRO A 57 -1.50 4.39 -8.15
C PRO A 57 -0.99 3.06 -8.71
N LEU A 58 -1.41 1.93 -8.14
CA LEU A 58 -0.95 0.60 -8.56
C LEU A 58 -1.13 0.33 -10.07
N ALA A 59 -2.19 0.87 -10.67
CA ALA A 59 -2.47 0.73 -12.10
C ALA A 59 -1.34 1.27 -13.00
N PHE A 60 -0.56 2.25 -12.53
CA PHE A 60 0.55 2.87 -13.27
C PHE A 60 1.79 1.95 -13.33
N MET A 61 1.80 0.85 -12.56
CA MET A 61 2.88 -0.14 -12.62
C MET A 61 2.78 -1.04 -13.86
N ARG A 62 1.62 -1.05 -14.53
CA ARG A 62 1.38 -1.91 -15.71
C ARG A 62 2.38 -1.58 -16.82
N GLY A 63 3.01 -2.61 -17.37
CA GLY A 63 3.94 -2.47 -18.50
C GLY A 63 5.32 -1.92 -18.12
N ARG A 64 5.60 -1.67 -16.84
CA ARG A 64 6.91 -1.20 -16.37
C ARG A 64 7.83 -2.36 -16.01
N THR A 65 9.12 -2.05 -15.98
CA THR A 65 10.14 -2.83 -15.27
C THR A 65 10.80 -1.89 -14.29
N LEU A 66 10.78 -2.24 -13.01
CA LEU A 66 11.29 -1.42 -11.91
C LEU A 66 12.70 -1.90 -11.57
N SER A 67 13.71 -1.35 -12.23
CA SER A 67 15.14 -1.66 -11.99
C SER A 67 15.81 -0.58 -11.15
N GLU A 68 16.87 -0.95 -10.42
CA GLU A 68 17.65 -0.05 -9.55
C GLU A 68 16.77 0.78 -8.60
N SER A 69 15.76 0.15 -7.99
CA SER A 69 14.72 0.85 -7.23
C SER A 69 14.30 0.11 -5.96
N TYR A 70 13.92 0.90 -4.95
CA TYR A 70 13.15 0.40 -3.82
C TYR A 70 11.66 0.67 -4.07
N VAL A 71 10.87 -0.40 -4.04
CA VAL A 71 9.43 -0.38 -4.32
C VAL A 71 8.67 -0.75 -3.06
N ILE A 72 7.69 0.06 -2.67
CA ILE A 72 6.76 -0.25 -1.58
C ILE A 72 5.35 -0.22 -2.15
N ILE A 73 4.64 -1.33 -1.99
CA ILE A 73 3.21 -1.42 -2.32
C ILE A 73 2.46 -1.52 -1.00
N ASP A 74 1.73 -0.46 -0.66
CA ASP A 74 0.98 -0.33 0.57
C ASP A 74 -0.50 -0.69 0.37
N GLU A 75 -1.20 -1.05 1.46
CA GLU A 75 -2.58 -1.58 1.47
C GLU A 75 -2.82 -2.72 0.49
N ALA A 76 -1.85 -3.62 0.37
CA ALA A 76 -1.88 -4.65 -0.65
C ALA A 76 -2.99 -5.69 -0.43
N GLN A 77 -3.58 -5.77 0.76
CA GLN A 77 -4.78 -6.58 1.01
C GLN A 77 -5.93 -6.21 0.08
N ASN A 78 -5.95 -4.97 -0.41
CA ASN A 78 -6.95 -4.45 -1.32
C ASN A 78 -6.57 -4.60 -2.80
N THR A 79 -5.62 -5.47 -3.11
CA THR A 79 -5.35 -5.90 -4.49
C THR A 79 -6.13 -7.18 -4.81
N THR A 80 -6.43 -7.39 -6.08
CA THR A 80 -6.85 -8.70 -6.58
C THR A 80 -5.63 -9.59 -6.86
N PRO A 81 -5.76 -10.93 -6.93
CA PRO A 81 -4.66 -11.82 -7.31
C PRO A 81 -4.04 -11.45 -8.67
N VAL A 82 -4.86 -10.95 -9.61
CA VAL A 82 -4.39 -10.48 -10.91
C VAL A 82 -3.52 -9.23 -10.77
N GLN A 83 -3.93 -8.25 -9.97
CA GLN A 83 -3.15 -7.04 -9.71
C GLN A 83 -1.86 -7.35 -8.93
N MET A 84 -1.94 -8.24 -7.94
CA MET A 84 -0.78 -8.69 -7.17
C MET A 84 0.26 -9.36 -8.08
N LYS A 85 -0.16 -10.33 -8.90
CA LYS A 85 0.72 -10.95 -9.90
C LYS A 85 1.28 -9.93 -10.88
N MET A 86 0.46 -8.98 -11.32
CA MET A 86 0.90 -7.91 -12.22
C MET A 86 2.05 -7.12 -11.61
N VAL A 87 1.93 -6.65 -10.36
CA VAL A 87 2.95 -5.82 -9.73
C VAL A 87 4.21 -6.61 -9.34
N LEU A 88 4.07 -7.82 -8.79
CA LEU A 88 5.21 -8.67 -8.41
C LEU A 88 6.12 -8.96 -9.62
N THR A 89 5.55 -9.14 -10.81
CA THR A 89 6.30 -9.37 -12.04
C THR A 89 6.92 -8.11 -12.66
N ARG A 90 6.80 -6.94 -12.03
CA ARG A 90 7.48 -5.71 -12.46
C ARG A 90 8.87 -5.57 -11.82
N LEU A 91 9.21 -6.38 -10.83
CA LEU A 91 10.51 -6.30 -10.14
C LEU A 91 11.66 -6.56 -11.14
N GLY A 92 12.52 -5.55 -11.31
CA GLY A 92 13.70 -5.59 -12.17
C GLY A 92 15.00 -5.84 -11.41
N GLN A 93 16.12 -5.83 -12.14
CA GLN A 93 17.46 -6.01 -11.57
C GLN A 93 17.84 -4.87 -10.62
N GLY A 94 18.60 -5.20 -9.57
CA GLY A 94 19.08 -4.23 -8.58
C GLY A 94 17.98 -3.66 -7.67
N SER A 95 16.74 -4.15 -7.82
CA SER A 95 15.60 -3.65 -7.06
C SER A 95 15.23 -4.53 -5.88
N ARG A 96 14.49 -3.94 -4.95
CA ARG A 96 13.80 -4.63 -3.86
C ARG A 96 12.36 -4.16 -3.79
N MET A 97 11.46 -5.08 -3.49
CA MET A 97 10.04 -4.78 -3.33
C MET A 97 9.56 -5.23 -1.96
N VAL A 98 8.86 -4.33 -1.27
CA VAL A 98 8.19 -4.59 0.00
C VAL A 98 6.69 -4.43 -0.26
N ILE A 99 5.92 -5.44 0.15
CA ILE A 99 4.47 -5.43 0.06
C ILE A 99 3.93 -5.38 1.50
N THR A 100 3.10 -4.39 1.81
CA THR A 100 2.50 -4.20 3.14
C THR A 100 0.98 -4.25 3.05
N GLY A 101 0.33 -4.71 4.12
CA GLY A 101 -1.12 -4.73 4.21
C GLY A 101 -1.62 -5.47 5.45
N ASP A 102 -2.90 -5.29 5.77
CA ASP A 102 -3.58 -5.93 6.90
C ASP A 102 -4.73 -6.82 6.39
N LEU A 103 -4.57 -8.14 6.49
CA LEU A 103 -5.56 -9.10 6.00
C LEU A 103 -6.90 -9.06 6.76
N SER A 104 -6.99 -8.37 7.90
CA SER A 104 -8.25 -8.15 8.62
C SER A 104 -9.06 -6.96 8.08
N GLN A 105 -8.47 -6.13 7.21
CA GLN A 105 -9.06 -4.89 6.69
C GLN A 105 -9.15 -4.92 5.16
N ILE A 106 -9.83 -5.92 4.62
CA ILE A 106 -10.04 -6.05 3.18
C ILE A 106 -11.27 -5.23 2.77
N ASP A 107 -11.04 -4.20 1.96
CA ASP A 107 -12.05 -3.28 1.42
C ASP A 107 -12.51 -3.64 0.00
N LEU A 108 -12.12 -4.83 -0.50
CA LEU A 108 -12.54 -5.31 -1.81
C LEU A 108 -14.06 -5.58 -1.84
N PRO A 109 -14.71 -5.40 -3.01
CA PRO A 109 -16.12 -5.77 -3.17
C PRO A 109 -16.38 -7.24 -2.81
N ASP A 110 -17.59 -7.51 -2.31
CA ASP A 110 -18.03 -8.83 -1.84
C ASP A 110 -17.66 -9.96 -2.84
N ASN A 111 -17.11 -11.06 -2.29
CA ASN A 111 -16.64 -12.26 -3.00
C ASN A 111 -15.35 -12.12 -3.84
N GLN A 112 -14.66 -10.98 -3.82
CA GLN A 112 -13.36 -10.89 -4.49
C GLN A 112 -12.23 -11.36 -3.55
N PRO A 113 -11.43 -12.38 -3.94
CA PRO A 113 -10.30 -12.80 -3.12
C PRO A 113 -9.24 -11.70 -3.05
N SER A 114 -8.59 -11.58 -1.89
CA SER A 114 -7.43 -10.70 -1.71
C SER A 114 -6.20 -11.28 -2.41
N GLY A 115 -5.51 -10.44 -3.16
CA GLY A 115 -4.24 -10.74 -3.80
C GLY A 115 -3.10 -10.89 -2.80
N LEU A 116 -3.13 -10.17 -1.66
CA LEU A 116 -2.15 -10.35 -0.60
C LEU A 116 -2.29 -11.73 0.06
N ALA A 117 -3.52 -12.14 0.39
CA ALA A 117 -3.77 -13.47 0.95
C ALA A 117 -3.28 -14.57 -0.01
N ASP A 118 -3.66 -14.49 -1.29
CA ASP A 118 -3.22 -15.43 -2.33
C ASP A 118 -1.68 -15.46 -2.48
N ALA A 119 -1.02 -14.30 -2.42
CA ALA A 119 0.44 -14.23 -2.51
C ALA A 119 1.14 -14.81 -1.29
N VAL A 120 0.64 -14.54 -0.07
CA VAL A 120 1.19 -15.13 1.16
C VAL A 120 1.15 -16.65 1.10
N ASP A 121 0.08 -17.25 0.58
CA ASP A 121 -0.04 -18.70 0.46
C ASP A 121 0.84 -19.26 -0.66
N ARG A 122 0.87 -18.61 -1.84
CA ARG A 122 1.58 -19.11 -3.02
C ARG A 122 3.09 -18.94 -2.96
N LEU A 123 3.57 -17.90 -2.28
CA LEU A 123 4.98 -17.53 -2.27
C LEU A 123 5.75 -18.10 -1.08
N GLN A 124 5.11 -18.92 -0.25
CA GLN A 124 5.80 -19.63 0.83
C GLN A 124 6.94 -20.49 0.26
N GLY A 125 8.13 -20.31 0.81
CA GLY A 125 9.32 -21.08 0.41
C GLY A 125 9.92 -20.69 -0.95
N VAL A 126 9.43 -19.64 -1.61
CA VAL A 126 10.06 -19.11 -2.82
C VAL A 126 11.37 -18.43 -2.43
N GLU A 127 12.48 -18.86 -3.05
CA GLU A 127 13.80 -18.27 -2.81
C GLU A 127 13.80 -16.77 -3.11
N GLY A 128 14.38 -15.98 -2.20
CA GLY A 128 14.42 -14.53 -2.32
C GLY A 128 13.15 -13.79 -1.89
N VAL A 129 12.09 -14.51 -1.48
CA VAL A 129 10.86 -13.92 -0.93
C VAL A 129 10.79 -14.19 0.57
N GLY A 130 10.64 -13.13 1.37
CA GLY A 130 10.39 -13.21 2.80
C GLY A 130 8.94 -12.84 3.12
N ILE A 131 8.31 -13.59 4.02
CA ILE A 131 6.98 -13.28 4.56
C ILE A 131 7.14 -13.02 6.05
N ILE A 132 6.70 -11.84 6.50
CA ILE A 132 6.80 -11.40 7.88
C ILE A 132 5.39 -11.12 8.39
N HIS A 133 4.98 -11.82 9.43
CA HIS A 133 3.72 -11.58 10.13
C HIS A 133 3.98 -10.74 11.38
N LEU A 134 3.41 -9.55 11.41
CA LEU A 134 3.38 -8.71 12.60
C LEU A 134 2.10 -8.99 13.38
N SER A 135 2.16 -8.81 14.70
CA SER A 135 1.05 -9.03 15.62
C SER A 135 0.67 -7.73 16.33
N GLY A 136 -0.45 -7.73 17.05
CA GLY A 136 -0.85 -6.58 17.88
C GLY A 136 0.21 -6.17 18.92
N LYS A 137 1.12 -7.08 19.31
CA LYS A 137 2.23 -6.78 20.23
C LYS A 137 3.30 -5.89 19.60
N ASP A 138 3.36 -5.86 18.28
CA ASP A 138 4.32 -5.06 17.52
C ASP A 138 3.80 -3.64 17.24
N VAL A 139 2.53 -3.36 17.61
CA VAL A 139 1.89 -2.07 17.38
C VAL A 139 2.07 -1.15 18.58
N VAL A 140 2.88 -0.10 18.40
CA VAL A 140 3.03 0.98 19.40
C VAL A 140 1.97 2.04 19.13
N ARG A 141 0.97 2.15 20.01
CA ARG A 141 -0.09 3.17 19.93
C ARG A 141 0.06 4.19 21.05
N HIS A 142 -0.41 5.40 20.80
CA HIS A 142 -0.57 6.39 21.85
C HIS A 142 -1.50 5.84 22.96
N PRO A 143 -1.20 6.03 24.26
CA PRO A 143 -1.97 5.42 25.36
C PRO A 143 -3.47 5.76 25.33
N VAL A 144 -3.83 6.95 24.84
CA VAL A 144 -5.25 7.34 24.66
C VAL A 144 -5.94 6.46 23.63
N VAL A 145 -5.30 6.17 22.49
CA VAL A 145 -5.87 5.32 21.44
C VAL A 145 -6.07 3.90 21.96
N ALA A 146 -5.11 3.37 22.72
CA ALA A 146 -5.26 2.06 23.35
C ALA A 146 -6.48 2.00 24.30
N ARG A 147 -6.69 3.04 25.13
CA ARG A 147 -7.86 3.13 26.02
C ARG A 147 -9.18 3.24 25.25
N ILE A 148 -9.19 3.96 24.13
CA ILE A 148 -10.38 4.06 23.26
C ILE A 148 -10.73 2.68 22.73
N LEU A 149 -9.77 1.96 22.14
CA LEU A 149 -10.01 0.61 21.59
C LEU A 149 -10.55 -0.35 22.66
N GLN A 150 -9.93 -0.35 23.85
CA GLN A 150 -10.36 -1.19 24.96
C GLN A 150 -11.83 -0.92 25.34
N ALA A 151 -12.27 0.34 25.35
CA ALA A 151 -13.65 0.70 25.65
C ALA A 151 -14.63 0.12 24.61
N TYR A 152 -14.28 0.15 23.32
CA TYR A 152 -15.10 -0.42 22.24
C TYR A 152 -15.12 -1.96 22.27
N GLU A 153 -14.01 -2.61 22.60
CA GLU A 153 -13.93 -4.08 22.72
C GLU A 153 -14.73 -4.61 23.93
N SER A 154 -14.80 -3.85 25.03
CA SER A 154 -15.55 -4.27 26.24
C SER A 154 -17.07 -4.07 26.16
N GLY A 155 -17.57 -3.39 25.13
CA GLY A 155 -18.98 -3.13 24.89
C GLY A 155 -19.65 -4.06 23.87
N SER A 156 -18.92 -5.07 23.39
CA SER A 156 -19.39 -6.13 22.48
C SER A 156 -19.48 -7.47 23.21
#